data_AF-A0A536D600-F1
#
_entry.id   AF-A0A536D600-F1
#
_cell.length_a   1.000
_cell.length_b   1.000
_cell.length_c   1.000
_cell.angle_alpha   90.00
_cell.angle_beta   90.00
_cell.angle_gamma   90.00
#
_symmetry.space_group_name_H-M   'P 1'
#
loop_
_entity.id
_entity.type
_entity.pdbx_description
1 polymer ?
#
loop_
_entity_poly.entity_id
_entity_poly.type
_entity_poly.pdbx_seq_one_letter_code
_entity_poly.pdbx_strand_id
1 'polypeptide(L)'
;MSRALEASTRAMDFDALIGPYIEPGYRLAVTLLQDPDEARDAVQESAVKAWRSLGRLRDPAQSRSWFLSIVANHCRSTMRRRWWSLGRNPLGAVRVESPEDGVTRSVDID
;
A
#
# COMPACT_ATOMS: atom_id res chain seq x y z
N MET A 1 25.93 27.10 1.01
CA MET A 1 24.72 27.92 0.77
C MET A 1 23.64 27.24 -0.09
N SER A 2 23.92 26.17 -0.87
CA SER A 2 22.90 25.63 -1.81
C SER A 2 21.91 24.60 -1.22
N ARG A 3 22.33 23.66 -0.37
CA ARG A 3 21.46 22.55 0.11
C ARG A 3 20.20 23.00 0.87
N ALA A 4 20.28 24.09 1.65
CA ALA A 4 19.14 24.60 2.41
C ALA A 4 18.08 25.23 1.51
N LEU A 5 18.52 25.94 0.46
CA LEU A 5 17.63 26.52 -0.55
C LEU A 5 16.94 25.42 -1.37
N GLU A 6 17.71 24.42 -1.83
CA GLU A 6 17.16 23.26 -2.56
C GLU A 6 16.10 22.50 -1.75
N ALA A 7 16.34 22.31 -0.45
CA ALA A 7 15.37 21.68 0.44
C ALA A 7 14.10 22.53 0.61
N SER A 8 14.24 23.85 0.72
CA SER A 8 13.12 24.79 0.81
C SER A 8 12.30 24.80 -0.48
N THR A 9 12.94 24.83 -1.65
CA THR A 9 12.27 24.77 -2.95
C THR A 9 11.49 23.46 -3.09
N ARG A 10 12.11 22.32 -2.77
CA ARG A 10 11.44 21.03 -2.82
C ARG A 10 10.23 20.96 -1.88
N ALA A 11 10.31 21.59 -0.71
CA ALA A 11 9.20 21.69 0.24
C ALA A 11 8.03 22.47 -0.35
N MET A 12 8.31 23.61 -0.97
CA MET A 12 7.29 24.43 -1.64
C MET A 12 6.65 23.71 -2.82
N ASP A 13 7.45 23.03 -3.66
CA ASP A 13 6.95 22.27 -4.81
C ASP A 13 6.03 21.13 -4.36
N PHE A 14 6.41 20.42 -3.30
CA PHE A 14 5.56 19.38 -2.74
C PHE A 14 4.24 19.94 -2.21
N ASP A 15 4.29 21.04 -1.46
CA ASP A 15 3.08 21.63 -0.88
C ASP A 15 2.14 22.10 -1.99
N ALA A 16 2.66 22.72 -3.05
CA ALA A 16 1.88 23.13 -4.21
C ALA A 16 1.27 21.94 -4.99
N LEU A 17 2.02 20.85 -5.16
CA LEU A 17 1.58 19.70 -5.95
C LEU A 17 0.70 18.72 -5.17
N ILE A 18 0.89 18.59 -3.86
CA ILE A 18 0.28 17.52 -3.05
C ILE A 18 -0.64 18.07 -1.96
N GLY A 19 -0.35 19.25 -1.40
CA GLY A 19 -1.15 19.90 -0.36
C GLY A 19 -2.65 19.94 -0.68
N PRO A 20 -3.08 20.37 -1.89
CA PRO A 20 -4.49 20.40 -2.29
C PRO A 20 -5.18 19.03 -2.27
N TYR A 21 -4.42 17.93 -2.26
CA TYR A 21 -4.94 16.57 -2.35
C TYR A 21 -4.85 15.79 -1.04
N ILE A 22 -4.31 16.37 0.04
CA ILE A 22 -4.28 15.74 1.37
C ILE A 22 -5.70 15.44 1.86
N GLU A 23 -6.59 16.43 1.86
CA GLU A 23 -7.98 16.29 2.30
C GLU A 23 -8.80 15.35 1.38
N PRO A 24 -8.76 15.48 0.03
CA PRO A 24 -9.33 14.48 -0.86
C PRO A 24 -8.79 13.06 -0.63
N GLY A 25 -7.49 12.92 -0.36
CA GLY A 25 -6.85 11.65 -0.01
C GLY A 25 -7.41 11.07 1.29
N TYR A 26 -7.63 11.91 2.29
CA TYR A 26 -8.24 11.50 3.56
C TYR A 26 -9.67 11.01 3.38
N ARG A 27 -10.51 11.73 2.62
CA ARG A 27 -11.88 11.28 2.30
C ARG A 27 -11.91 9.95 1.56
N LEU A 28 -10.97 9.75 0.63
CA LEU A 28 -10.80 8.48 -0.05
C LEU A 28 -10.40 7.37 0.94
N ALA A 29 -9.43 7.63 1.83
CA ALA A 29 -8.97 6.67 2.82
C ALA A 29 -10.08 6.29 3.82
N VAL A 30 -10.88 7.26 4.30
CA VAL A 30 -12.05 7.00 5.16
C VAL A 30 -13.07 6.11 4.46
N THR A 31 -13.37 6.39 3.19
CA THR A 31 -14.28 5.58 2.38
C THR A 31 -13.80 4.14 2.24
N LEU A 32 -12.49 3.95 2.07
CA LEU A 32 -11.90 2.63 1.88
C LEU A 32 -11.80 1.87 3.21
N LEU A 33 -11.16 2.46 4.23
CA LEU A 33 -10.79 1.77 5.47
C LEU A 33 -11.94 1.72 6.50
N GLN A 34 -12.92 2.61 6.39
CA GLN A 34 -14.02 2.76 7.36
C GLN A 34 -13.56 3.01 8.80
N ASP A 35 -12.33 3.53 8.96
CA ASP A 35 -11.71 3.88 10.22
C ASP A 35 -11.00 5.23 10.05
N PRO A 36 -11.45 6.30 10.75
CA PRO A 36 -10.84 7.62 10.64
C PRO A 36 -9.37 7.67 11.09
N ASP A 37 -8.98 6.88 12.09
CA ASP A 37 -7.62 6.89 12.62
C ASP A 37 -6.68 6.19 11.63
N GLU A 38 -7.05 5.00 11.15
CA GLU A 38 -6.29 4.33 10.09
C GLU A 38 -6.24 5.17 8.80
N ALA A 39 -7.30 5.92 8.49
CA ALA A 39 -7.33 6.81 7.33
C ALA A 39 -6.34 7.98 7.47
N ARG A 40 -6.21 8.58 8.66
CA ARG A 40 -5.20 9.63 8.91
C ARG A 40 -3.79 9.07 8.73
N ASP A 41 -3.52 7.89 9.30
CA ASP A 41 -2.22 7.22 9.17
C ASP A 41 -1.90 6.87 7.71
N ALA A 42 -2.88 6.34 6.97
CA ALA A 42 -2.71 5.99 5.56
C ALA A 42 -2.35 7.21 4.70
N VAL A 43 -2.96 8.38 4.95
CA VAL A 43 -2.63 9.62 4.23
C VAL A 43 -1.26 10.14 4.62
N GLN A 44 -0.90 10.14 5.90
CA GLN A 44 0.42 10.57 6.36
C GLN A 44 1.54 9.72 5.73
N GLU A 45 1.41 8.40 5.80
CA GLU A 45 2.36 7.47 5.19
C GLU A 45 2.42 7.64 3.66
N SER A 46 1.29 7.94 3.03
CA SER A 46 1.24 8.22 1.59
C SER A 46 1.91 9.55 1.24
N ALA A 47 1.77 10.58 2.07
CA ALA A 47 2.46 11.85 1.90
C ALA A 47 3.98 11.69 2.04
N VAL A 48 4.46 10.90 3.01
CA VAL A 48 5.89 10.57 3.15
C VAL A 48 6.41 9.80 1.94
N LYS A 49 5.63 8.82 1.43
CA LYS A 49 5.97 8.10 0.18
C LYS A 49 5.98 9.03 -1.03
N ALA A 50 5.02 9.93 -1.13
CA ALA A 50 4.96 10.93 -2.19
C ALA A 50 6.18 11.86 -2.13
N TRP A 51 6.54 12.38 -0.96
CA TRP A 51 7.74 13.20 -0.77
C TRP A 51 9.01 12.52 -1.27
N ARG A 52 9.21 11.24 -0.91
CA ARG A 52 10.37 10.43 -1.33
C ARG A 52 10.38 10.15 -2.83
N SER A 53 9.21 10.09 -3.46
CA SER A 53 9.04 9.75 -4.88
C SER A 53 8.68 10.94 -5.77
N LEU A 54 8.70 12.16 -5.25
CA LEU A 54 8.28 13.37 -5.97
C LEU A 54 9.03 13.55 -7.30
N GLY A 55 10.33 13.24 -7.35
CA GLY A 55 11.12 13.28 -8.59
C GLY A 55 10.72 12.25 -9.65
N ARG A 56 9.80 11.32 -9.35
CA ARG A 56 9.21 10.39 -10.33
C ARG A 56 7.92 10.92 -10.95
N LEU A 57 7.36 12.00 -10.41
CA LEU A 57 6.21 12.68 -11.01
C LEU A 57 6.70 13.43 -12.26
N ARG A 58 6.38 12.87 -13.43
CA ARG A 58 6.83 13.41 -14.73
C ARG A 58 6.03 14.63 -15.17
N ASP A 59 4.78 14.70 -14.75
CA ASP A 59 3.82 15.73 -15.17
C ASP A 59 3.07 16.28 -13.94
N PRO A 60 3.32 17.55 -13.57
CA PRO A 60 2.62 18.24 -12.49
C PRO A 60 1.09 18.19 -12.60
N ALA A 61 0.52 18.16 -13.82
CA ALA A 61 -0.92 18.12 -14.03
C ALA A 61 -1.55 16.80 -13.56
N GLN A 62 -0.75 15.74 -13.42
CA GLN A 62 -1.18 14.42 -12.94
C GLN A 62 -0.98 14.22 -11.43
N SER A 63 -0.51 15.24 -10.71
CA SER A 63 -0.27 15.19 -9.25
C SER A 63 -1.47 14.64 -8.47
N ARG A 64 -2.70 15.02 -8.83
CA ARG A 64 -3.93 14.50 -8.22
C ARG A 64 -4.06 12.98 -8.35
N SER A 65 -4.10 12.47 -9.59
CA SER A 65 -4.32 11.04 -9.84
C SER A 65 -3.16 10.20 -9.31
N TRP A 66 -1.94 10.72 -9.42
CA TRP A 66 -0.74 10.12 -8.87
C TRP A 66 -0.81 9.98 -7.34
N PHE A 67 -1.07 11.07 -6.62
CA PHE A 67 -1.15 11.03 -5.16
C PHE A 67 -2.30 10.16 -4.64
N LEU A 68 -3.49 10.30 -5.21
CA LEU A 68 -4.64 9.48 -4.81
C LEU A 68 -4.41 7.99 -5.09
N SER A 69 -3.63 7.63 -6.11
CA SER A 69 -3.22 6.25 -6.36
C SER A 69 -2.30 5.72 -5.27
N ILE A 70 -1.37 6.54 -4.75
CA ILE A 70 -0.52 6.15 -3.61
C ILE A 70 -1.38 5.86 -2.38
N VAL A 71 -2.34 6.74 -2.07
CA VAL A 71 -3.28 6.58 -0.94
C VAL A 71 -4.10 5.30 -1.11
N ALA A 72 -4.73 5.10 -2.27
CA ALA A 72 -5.55 3.93 -2.53
C ALA A 72 -4.73 2.63 -2.44
N ASN A 73 -3.48 2.64 -2.92
CA ASN A 73 -2.58 1.49 -2.81
C ASN A 73 -2.18 1.22 -1.36
N HIS A 74 -1.93 2.26 -0.55
CA HIS A 74 -1.69 2.09 0.88
C HIS A 74 -2.90 1.44 1.57
N CYS A 75 -4.11 1.96 1.33
CA CYS A 75 -5.34 1.43 1.92
C CYS A 75 -5.55 -0.05 1.55
N ARG A 76 -5.42 -0.39 0.25
CA ARG A 76 -5.50 -1.80 -0.21
C ARG A 76 -4.46 -2.70 0.44
N SER A 77 -3.24 -2.18 0.68
CA SER A 77 -2.20 -2.93 1.38
C SER A 77 -2.56 -3.16 2.85
N THR A 78 -3.13 -2.17 3.53
CA THR A 78 -3.62 -2.28 4.91
C THR A 78 -4.75 -3.29 5.03
N MET A 79 -5.74 -3.25 4.13
CA MET A 79 -6.81 -4.25 4.07
C MET A 79 -6.28 -5.67 3.86
N ARG A 80 -5.34 -5.85 2.92
CA ARG A 80 -4.71 -7.17 2.70
C ARG A 80 -3.99 -7.66 3.96
N ARG A 81 -3.21 -6.80 4.63
CA ARG A 81 -2.54 -7.17 5.89
C ARG A 81 -3.55 -7.60 6.95
N ARG A 82 -4.63 -6.82 7.14
CA ARG A 82 -5.72 -7.17 8.07
C ARG A 82 -6.36 -8.51 7.74
N TRP A 83 -6.60 -8.78 6.46
CA TRP A 83 -7.13 -10.07 5.99
C TRP A 83 -6.22 -11.25 6.37
N TRP A 84 -4.90 -11.12 6.16
CA TRP A 84 -3.93 -12.14 6.56
C TRP A 84 -3.80 -12.27 8.08
N SER A 85 -3.87 -11.18 8.84
CA SER A 85 -3.82 -11.18 10.31
C SER A 85 -5.02 -11.86 10.96
N LEU A 86 -6.17 -11.89 10.28
CA LEU A 86 -7.37 -12.61 10.73
C LEU A 86 -7.34 -14.11 10.40
N GLY A 87 -6.20 -14.66 9.94
CA GLY A 87 -6.06 -16.08 9.63
C GLY A 87 -6.88 -16.54 8.41
N ARG A 88 -7.46 -15.61 7.64
CA ARG A 88 -8.20 -15.94 6.42
C ARG A 88 -7.21 -16.18 5.29
N ASN A 89 -6.65 -17.37 5.21
CA ASN A 89 -5.81 -17.79 4.10
C ASN A 89 -6.63 -18.60 3.09
N PRO A 90 -7.11 -18.02 1.97
CA PRO A 90 -7.83 -18.78 0.94
C PRO A 90 -6.97 -19.84 0.24
N LEU A 91 -5.64 -19.82 0.43
CA LEU A 91 -4.69 -20.82 -0.10
C LEU A 91 -4.07 -21.69 1.00
N GLY A 92 -4.47 -21.54 2.27
CA GLY A 92 -3.90 -22.24 3.42
C GLY A 92 -4.71 -23.43 3.91
N ALA A 93 -5.85 -23.70 3.27
CA ALA A 93 -6.77 -24.77 3.65
C ALA A 93 -6.92 -25.85 2.55
N VAL A 94 -6.01 -25.90 1.58
CA VAL A 94 -5.92 -27.04 0.66
C VAL A 94 -4.61 -27.76 0.93
N ARG A 95 -4.66 -28.74 1.83
CA ARG A 95 -3.70 -29.85 1.76
C ARG A 95 -4.14 -30.65 0.53
N VAL A 96 -3.46 -30.45 -0.60
CA VAL A 96 -3.60 -31.38 -1.73
C VAL A 96 -2.93 -32.66 -1.27
N GLU A 97 -3.70 -33.60 -0.75
CA GLU A 97 -3.21 -34.98 -0.60
C GLU A 97 -2.98 -35.49 -2.02
N SER A 98 -1.71 -35.70 -2.35
CA SER A 98 -1.36 -36.27 -3.65
C SER A 98 -1.76 -37.74 -3.64
N PRO A 99 -2.39 -38.27 -4.71
CA PRO A 99 -2.83 -39.67 -4.79
C PRO A 99 -1.70 -40.71 -4.62
N GLU A 100 -0.44 -40.27 -4.58
CA GLU A 100 0.75 -41.12 -4.50
C GLU A 100 1.13 -41.58 -3.08
N ASP A 101 0.55 -41.00 -2.02
CA ASP A 101 0.86 -41.38 -0.62
C ASP A 101 0.24 -42.74 -0.18
N GLY A 102 -0.47 -43.43 -1.07
CA GLY A 102 -1.13 -44.72 -0.81
C GLY A 102 -0.36 -45.98 -1.22
N VAL A 103 0.82 -45.88 -1.87
CA VAL A 103 1.42 -47.02 -2.61
C VAL A 103 2.72 -47.60 -2.02
N THR A 104 3.23 -47.13 -0.88
CA THR A 104 4.52 -47.63 -0.35
C THR A 104 4.47 -48.59 0.85
N ARG A 105 3.34 -49.28 1.10
CA ARG A 105 3.25 -50.31 2.16
C ARG A 105 2.76 -51.68 1.70
N SER A 106 3.22 -52.14 0.55
CA SER A 106 3.11 -53.57 0.21
C SER A 106 4.09 -53.94 -0.90
N VAL A 107 5.27 -54.46 -0.54
CA VAL A 107 6.11 -55.57 -1.06
C VAL A 107 7.43 -55.39 -0.29
N ASP A 108 8.03 -56.31 0.48
CA ASP A 108 8.30 -57.76 0.40
C ASP A 108 8.19 -58.31 1.86
N ILE A 109 7.71 -59.50 2.26
CA ILE A 109 7.76 -60.89 1.73
C ILE A 109 9.16 -61.29 1.26
N ASP A 110 10.09 -61.50 2.19
CA ASP A 110 10.49 -62.84 2.69
C ASP A 110 11.47 -62.71 3.88
#